data_AF-Q4TDV6-F1
#
_entry.id   AF-Q4TDV6-F1
#
_cell.length_a   1.000
_cell.length_b   1.000
_cell.length_c   1.000
_cell.angle_alpha   90.00
_cell.angle_beta   90.00
_cell.angle_gamma   90.00
#
_symmetry.space_group_name_H-M   'P 1'
#
loop_
_entity.id
_entity.type
_entity.pdbx_description
1 polymer ?
#
loop_
_entity_poly.entity_id
_entity_poly.type
_entity_poly.pdbx_seq_one_letter_code
_entity_poly.pdbx_strand_id
1 'polypeptide(L)'
;GGEQVDEQTAQEETEDKLKQCIDNLMDKSAKTRLAGLESLRQAFSSRVLCDFLSERRLTISDCLERSLKRGSAEEQAGAATVFALLCIQLGGGDEAEEGFKMLRPVLTSLLMDTSASIAARQSCARALGMCCYVSAAEDGEVSTASRHAHSSGNSLDNCHCPPASSQDLVKSLALLESVFMSSYANREGALPTAKPGGPGLHGAALQAWALLVTLCPPSKLTLLLDQHLPKLQECLQSNDVNYRIAVGETIALLVELGRDIDEQFEVEDSEGLCQCLKSLATDGNKHRAKNDRRKQRSIFREVLHYIEVR
;
A
#
# COMPACT_ATOMS: atom_id res chain seq x y z
N GLY A 1 -23.22 -33.17 -16.70
CA GLY A 1 -23.38 -34.55 -16.23
C GLY A 1 -22.22 -34.89 -15.32
N GLY A 2 -21.16 -35.51 -15.88
CA GLY A 2 -19.94 -35.87 -15.12
C GLY A 2 -19.03 -34.69 -14.77
N GLU A 3 -18.75 -33.79 -15.73
CA GLU A 3 -17.83 -32.65 -15.50
C GLU A 3 -18.30 -31.69 -14.40
N GLN A 4 -19.60 -31.41 -14.30
CA GLN A 4 -20.18 -30.57 -13.24
C GLN A 4 -20.08 -31.20 -11.84
N VAL A 5 -20.15 -32.54 -11.75
CA VAL A 5 -20.06 -33.26 -10.47
C VAL A 5 -18.61 -33.32 -10.00
N ASP A 6 -17.65 -33.49 -10.92
CA ASP A 6 -16.22 -33.45 -10.62
C ASP A 6 -15.75 -32.05 -10.18
N GLU A 7 -16.29 -30.99 -10.79
CA GLU A 7 -15.96 -29.61 -10.45
C GLU A 7 -16.51 -29.20 -9.08
N GLN A 8 -17.74 -29.61 -8.75
CA GLN A 8 -18.35 -29.38 -7.44
C GLN A 8 -17.61 -30.14 -6.32
N THR A 9 -17.19 -31.37 -6.56
CA THR A 9 -16.42 -32.17 -5.60
C THR A 9 -15.04 -31.55 -5.34
N ALA A 10 -14.37 -31.06 -6.38
CA ALA A 10 -13.07 -30.39 -6.25
C ALA A 10 -13.17 -29.04 -5.49
N GLN A 11 -14.30 -28.35 -5.62
CA GLN A 11 -14.58 -27.13 -4.86
C GLN A 11 -14.77 -27.43 -3.37
N GLU A 12 -15.58 -28.44 -3.01
CA GLU A 12 -15.79 -28.86 -1.63
C GLU A 12 -14.46 -29.28 -0.95
N GLU A 13 -13.65 -30.08 -1.63
CA GLU A 13 -12.33 -30.47 -1.13
C GLU A 13 -11.40 -29.26 -0.90
N THR A 14 -11.52 -28.23 -1.74
CA THR A 14 -10.74 -27.00 -1.59
C THR A 14 -11.21 -26.24 -0.34
N GLU A 15 -12.52 -26.10 -0.14
CA GLU A 15 -13.08 -25.42 1.02
C GLU A 15 -12.74 -26.12 2.33
N ASP A 16 -12.76 -27.45 2.36
CA ASP A 16 -12.38 -28.20 3.55
C ASP A 16 -10.90 -28.03 3.90
N LYS A 17 -10.02 -27.95 2.91
CA LYS A 17 -8.61 -27.58 3.12
C LYS A 17 -8.49 -26.16 3.69
N LEU A 18 -9.28 -25.21 3.21
CA LEU A 18 -9.29 -23.84 3.72
C LEU A 18 -9.80 -23.75 5.16
N LYS A 19 -10.87 -24.49 5.50
CA LYS A 19 -11.38 -24.58 6.88
C LYS A 19 -10.28 -25.10 7.82
N GLN A 20 -9.57 -26.17 7.42
CA GLN A 20 -8.45 -26.69 8.20
C GLN A 20 -7.31 -25.66 8.36
N CYS A 21 -7.04 -24.86 7.33
CA CYS A 21 -6.05 -23.78 7.43
C CYS A 21 -6.48 -22.68 8.43
N ILE A 22 -7.77 -22.35 8.49
CA ILE A 22 -8.31 -21.40 9.48
C ILE A 22 -8.17 -21.97 10.90
N ASP A 23 -8.51 -23.24 11.10
CA ASP A 23 -8.35 -23.90 12.40
C ASP A 23 -6.89 -23.91 12.86
N ASN A 24 -5.96 -24.13 11.92
CA ASN A 24 -4.53 -24.12 12.20
C ASN A 24 -4.03 -22.77 12.72
N LEU A 25 -4.72 -21.65 12.46
CA LEU A 25 -4.35 -20.33 13.00
C LEU A 25 -4.47 -20.26 14.53
N MET A 26 -5.25 -21.15 15.14
CA MET A 26 -5.45 -21.23 16.58
C MET A 26 -4.65 -22.35 17.25
N ASP A 27 -3.79 -23.04 16.50
CA ASP A 27 -3.01 -24.16 17.01
C ASP A 27 -1.97 -23.71 18.05
N LYS A 28 -1.66 -24.60 19.01
CA LYS A 28 -0.66 -24.33 20.06
C LYS A 28 0.74 -24.14 19.48
N SER A 29 1.05 -24.82 18.38
CA SER A 29 2.35 -24.75 17.70
C SER A 29 2.44 -23.55 16.77
N ALA A 30 3.44 -22.68 16.99
CA ALA A 30 3.74 -21.56 16.11
C ALA A 30 4.04 -22.00 14.68
N LYS A 31 4.69 -23.17 14.51
CA LYS A 31 4.97 -23.74 13.19
C LYS A 31 3.68 -24.07 12.43
N THR A 32 2.68 -24.62 13.11
CA THR A 32 1.38 -24.95 12.51
C THR A 32 0.62 -23.69 12.13
N ARG A 33 0.61 -22.68 13.01
CA ARG A 33 -0.02 -21.38 12.72
C ARG A 33 0.61 -20.68 11.51
N LEU A 34 1.95 -20.67 11.42
CA LEU A 34 2.67 -20.12 10.26
C LEU A 34 2.33 -20.86 8.96
N ALA A 35 2.27 -22.19 8.99
CA ALA A 35 1.86 -22.98 7.82
C ALA A 35 0.42 -22.68 7.40
N GLY A 36 -0.49 -22.46 8.37
CA GLY A 36 -1.86 -22.01 8.12
C GLY A 36 -1.91 -20.65 7.42
N LEU A 37 -1.20 -19.65 7.95
CA LEU A 37 -1.12 -18.31 7.36
C LEU A 37 -0.57 -18.33 5.93
N GLU A 38 0.49 -19.09 5.68
CA GLU A 38 1.08 -19.18 4.34
C GLU A 38 0.15 -19.87 3.33
N SER A 39 -0.55 -20.92 3.78
CA SER A 39 -1.53 -21.62 2.93
C SER A 39 -2.71 -20.71 2.58
N LEU A 40 -3.22 -19.93 3.54
CA LEU A 40 -4.27 -18.93 3.28
C LEU A 40 -3.78 -17.83 2.35
N ARG A 41 -2.56 -17.32 2.55
CA ARG A 41 -1.95 -16.31 1.66
C ARG A 41 -1.88 -16.81 0.22
N GLN A 42 -1.44 -18.06 0.02
CA GLN A 42 -1.37 -18.66 -1.30
C GLN A 42 -2.75 -18.86 -1.92
N ALA A 43 -3.72 -19.36 -1.15
CA ALA A 43 -5.08 -19.55 -1.65
C ALA A 43 -5.73 -18.21 -2.04
N PHE A 44 -5.64 -17.20 -1.17
CA PHE A 44 -6.30 -15.92 -1.39
C PHE A 44 -5.63 -15.09 -2.50
N SER A 45 -4.38 -15.39 -2.87
CA SER A 45 -3.70 -14.72 -3.99
C SER A 45 -3.89 -15.42 -5.34
N SER A 46 -4.37 -16.66 -5.34
CA SER A 46 -4.48 -17.47 -6.57
C SER A 46 -5.90 -17.78 -7.00
N ARG A 47 -6.90 -17.57 -6.13
CA ARG A 47 -8.32 -17.90 -6.39
C ARG A 47 -9.23 -16.84 -5.81
N VAL A 48 -10.36 -16.61 -6.48
CA VAL A 48 -11.47 -15.79 -5.98
C VAL A 48 -12.38 -16.69 -5.14
N LEU A 49 -12.59 -16.33 -3.87
CA LEU A 49 -13.24 -17.16 -2.85
C LEU A 49 -14.37 -16.39 -2.13
N CYS A 50 -15.02 -15.43 -2.80
CA CYS A 50 -15.94 -14.47 -2.19
C CYS A 50 -17.01 -15.15 -1.31
N ASP A 51 -17.74 -16.15 -1.81
CA ASP A 51 -18.79 -16.84 -1.06
C ASP A 51 -18.26 -17.49 0.23
N PHE A 52 -17.14 -18.23 0.11
CA PHE A 52 -16.48 -18.86 1.25
C PHE A 52 -16.03 -17.85 2.31
N LEU A 53 -15.50 -16.70 1.87
CA LEU A 53 -14.96 -15.66 2.74
C LEU A 53 -16.06 -14.83 3.39
N SER A 54 -17.12 -14.45 2.66
CA SER A 54 -18.24 -13.68 3.22
C SER A 54 -18.87 -14.38 4.43
N GLU A 55 -19.03 -15.71 4.37
CA GLU A 55 -19.54 -16.53 5.48
C GLU A 55 -18.61 -16.61 6.70
N ARG A 56 -17.30 -16.43 6.51
CA ARG A 56 -16.27 -16.70 7.54
C ARG A 56 -15.44 -15.48 7.91
N ARG A 57 -15.70 -14.32 7.33
CA ARG A 57 -14.87 -13.11 7.46
C ARG A 57 -14.61 -12.71 8.90
N LEU A 58 -15.59 -12.86 9.80
CA LEU A 58 -15.46 -12.51 11.21
C LEU A 58 -14.51 -13.47 11.93
N THR A 59 -14.69 -14.78 11.74
CA THR A 59 -13.79 -15.80 12.31
C THR A 59 -12.36 -15.64 11.80
N ILE A 60 -12.19 -15.40 10.49
CA ILE A 60 -10.88 -15.17 9.89
C ILE A 60 -10.26 -13.90 10.48
N SER A 61 -11.01 -12.79 10.54
CA SER A 61 -10.53 -11.52 11.11
C SER A 61 -10.12 -11.66 12.57
N ASP A 62 -10.89 -12.37 13.39
CA ASP A 62 -10.57 -12.64 14.80
C ASP A 62 -9.27 -13.45 14.95
N CYS A 63 -9.07 -14.47 14.12
CA CYS A 63 -7.83 -15.25 14.10
C CYS A 63 -6.63 -14.38 13.72
N LEU A 64 -6.78 -13.56 12.67
CA LEU A 64 -5.71 -12.66 12.21
C LEU A 64 -5.41 -11.57 13.24
N GLU A 65 -6.42 -11.02 13.92
CA GLU A 65 -6.23 -10.05 15.00
C GLU A 65 -5.37 -10.63 16.13
N ARG A 66 -5.61 -11.89 16.52
CA ARG A 66 -4.80 -12.59 17.52
C ARG A 66 -3.36 -12.78 17.07
N SER A 67 -3.14 -13.20 15.82
CA SER A 67 -1.80 -13.33 15.24
C SER A 67 -1.07 -11.99 15.20
N LEU A 68 -1.76 -10.88 14.88
CA LEU A 68 -1.18 -9.54 14.90
C LEU A 68 -0.80 -9.09 16.32
N LYS A 69 -1.66 -9.33 17.31
CA LYS A 69 -1.43 -8.90 18.69
C LYS A 69 -0.38 -9.71 19.44
N ARG A 70 -0.27 -11.02 19.17
CA ARG A 70 0.50 -11.97 20.00
C ARG A 70 1.43 -12.90 19.24
N GLY A 71 1.41 -12.87 17.90
CA GLY A 71 2.26 -13.72 17.08
C GLY A 71 3.72 -13.26 17.06
N SER A 72 4.58 -14.15 16.59
CA SER A 72 5.96 -13.81 16.19
C SER A 72 5.98 -12.78 15.05
N ALA A 73 7.15 -12.20 14.78
CA ALA A 73 7.35 -11.26 13.68
C ALA A 73 6.84 -11.79 12.31
N GLU A 74 7.08 -13.07 12.04
CA GLU A 74 6.62 -13.74 10.81
C GLU A 74 5.10 -13.94 10.81
N GLU A 75 4.52 -14.32 11.94
CA GLU A 75 3.06 -14.45 12.07
C GLU A 75 2.35 -13.11 11.91
N GLN A 76 2.89 -12.03 12.50
CA GLN A 76 2.34 -10.69 12.36
C GLN A 76 2.39 -10.21 10.90
N ALA A 77 3.53 -10.41 10.23
CA ALA A 77 3.69 -10.05 8.82
C ALA A 77 2.74 -10.84 7.91
N GLY A 78 2.65 -12.16 8.13
CA GLY A 78 1.74 -13.05 7.42
C GLY A 78 0.28 -12.67 7.64
N ALA A 79 -0.12 -12.42 8.88
CA ALA A 79 -1.48 -12.06 9.23
C ALA A 79 -1.92 -10.73 8.61
N ALA A 80 -1.06 -9.70 8.63
CA ALA A 80 -1.34 -8.44 7.95
C ALA A 80 -1.55 -8.64 6.44
N THR A 81 -0.75 -9.51 5.81
CA THR A 81 -0.86 -9.81 4.38
C THR A 81 -2.14 -10.58 4.04
N VAL A 82 -2.47 -11.62 4.81
CA VAL A 82 -3.70 -12.40 4.62
C VAL A 82 -4.92 -11.51 4.84
N PHE A 83 -4.88 -10.58 5.81
CA PHE A 83 -5.96 -9.64 6.04
C PHE A 83 -6.16 -8.68 4.86
N ALA A 84 -5.07 -8.14 4.29
CA ALA A 84 -5.17 -7.30 3.10
C ALA A 84 -5.82 -8.06 1.93
N LEU A 85 -5.44 -9.32 1.71
CA LEU A 85 -6.05 -10.17 0.68
C LEU A 85 -7.53 -10.46 0.97
N LEU A 86 -7.91 -10.67 2.23
CA LEU A 86 -9.30 -10.83 2.64
C LEU A 86 -10.13 -9.59 2.25
N CYS A 87 -9.66 -8.38 2.62
CA CYS A 87 -10.35 -7.14 2.22
C CYS A 87 -10.47 -7.00 0.71
N ILE A 88 -9.39 -7.28 -0.05
CA ILE A 88 -9.42 -7.21 -1.52
C ILE A 88 -10.46 -8.17 -2.10
N GLN A 89 -10.59 -9.38 -1.56
CA GLN A 89 -11.57 -10.35 -2.07
C GLN A 89 -13.01 -10.06 -1.68
N LEU A 90 -13.23 -9.46 -0.51
CA LEU A 90 -14.57 -9.05 -0.08
C LEU A 90 -15.05 -7.79 -0.84
N GLY A 91 -14.13 -7.02 -1.42
CA GLY A 91 -14.45 -5.75 -2.09
C GLY A 91 -14.68 -4.62 -1.09
N GLY A 92 -15.20 -3.49 -1.55
CA GLY A 92 -15.73 -2.48 -0.64
C GLY A 92 -17.14 -2.86 -0.16
N GLY A 93 -17.65 -2.08 0.79
CA GLY A 93 -18.94 -2.33 1.44
C GLY A 93 -18.82 -2.77 2.91
N ASP A 94 -19.97 -2.98 3.53
CA ASP A 94 -20.08 -3.14 4.99
C ASP A 94 -19.30 -4.35 5.52
N GLU A 95 -19.21 -5.44 4.73
CA GLU A 95 -18.56 -6.68 5.16
C GLU A 95 -17.04 -6.53 5.36
N ALA A 96 -16.35 -5.95 4.38
CA ALA A 96 -14.92 -5.70 4.47
C ALA A 96 -14.61 -4.58 5.48
N GLU A 97 -15.48 -3.57 5.54
CA GLU A 97 -15.32 -2.42 6.43
C GLU A 97 -15.47 -2.79 7.91
N GLU A 98 -16.35 -3.74 8.25
CA GLU A 98 -16.50 -4.27 9.61
C GLU A 98 -15.20 -4.89 10.12
N GLY A 99 -14.58 -5.77 9.33
CA GLY A 99 -13.28 -6.36 9.64
C GLY A 99 -12.17 -5.31 9.70
N PHE A 100 -12.16 -4.36 8.78
CA PHE A 100 -11.12 -3.32 8.75
C PHE A 100 -11.21 -2.38 9.94
N LYS A 101 -12.41 -1.95 10.35
CA LYS A 101 -12.61 -1.15 11.58
C LYS A 101 -12.04 -1.86 12.81
N MET A 102 -12.16 -3.18 12.88
CA MET A 102 -11.61 -3.98 13.99
C MET A 102 -10.07 -4.04 13.95
N LEU A 103 -9.47 -4.35 12.79
CA LEU A 103 -8.02 -4.58 12.70
C LEU A 103 -7.19 -3.30 12.52
N ARG A 104 -7.81 -2.21 12.05
CA ARG A 104 -7.12 -0.93 11.79
C ARG A 104 -6.36 -0.37 13.00
N PRO A 105 -6.93 -0.33 14.23
CA PRO A 105 -6.18 0.11 15.41
C PRO A 105 -4.96 -0.77 15.70
N VAL A 106 -5.08 -2.09 15.49
CA VAL A 106 -3.99 -3.06 15.71
C VAL A 106 -2.87 -2.85 14.70
N LEU A 107 -3.20 -2.75 13.42
CA LEU A 107 -2.24 -2.48 12.34
C LEU A 107 -1.54 -1.13 12.55
N THR A 108 -2.29 -0.10 12.95
CA THR A 108 -1.77 1.25 13.24
C THR A 108 -0.78 1.21 14.41
N SER A 109 -1.18 0.58 15.51
CA SER A 109 -0.33 0.44 16.70
C SER A 109 0.95 -0.33 16.36
N LEU A 110 0.84 -1.43 15.61
CA LEU A 110 2.00 -2.26 15.28
C LEU A 110 2.95 -1.55 14.31
N LEU A 111 2.42 -0.80 13.33
CA LEU A 111 3.22 0.03 12.42
C LEU A 111 4.04 1.09 13.17
N MET A 112 3.44 1.71 14.20
CA MET A 112 4.07 2.79 14.96
C MET A 112 4.96 2.30 16.12
N ASP A 113 4.84 1.04 16.51
CA ASP A 113 5.68 0.43 17.54
C ASP A 113 7.13 0.29 17.06
N THR A 114 8.02 1.13 17.60
CA THR A 114 9.44 1.09 17.26
C THR A 114 10.18 -0.14 17.78
N SER A 115 9.59 -0.90 18.72
CA SER A 115 10.13 -2.15 19.24
C SER A 115 9.69 -3.37 18.41
N ALA A 116 8.63 -3.24 17.61
CA ALA A 116 8.16 -4.29 16.72
C ALA A 116 9.14 -4.54 15.56
N SER A 117 9.08 -5.75 15.01
CA SER A 117 9.95 -6.13 13.89
C SER A 117 9.68 -5.27 12.65
N ILE A 118 10.74 -4.94 11.91
CA ILE A 118 10.63 -4.16 10.67
C ILE A 118 9.73 -4.88 9.65
N ALA A 119 9.80 -6.21 9.56
CA ALA A 119 8.99 -6.99 8.62
C ALA A 119 7.47 -6.92 8.93
N ALA A 120 7.09 -7.02 10.21
CA ALA A 120 5.71 -6.85 10.64
C ALA A 120 5.20 -5.44 10.35
N ARG A 121 6.01 -4.41 10.69
CA ARG A 121 5.69 -3.00 10.43
C ARG A 121 5.49 -2.71 8.94
N GLN A 122 6.38 -3.22 8.10
CA GLN A 122 6.26 -3.11 6.63
C GLN A 122 4.96 -3.73 6.11
N SER A 123 4.60 -4.91 6.63
CA SER A 123 3.37 -5.61 6.21
C SER A 123 2.12 -4.87 6.70
N CYS A 124 2.17 -4.26 7.89
CA CYS A 124 1.08 -3.41 8.40
C CYS A 124 0.90 -2.15 7.58
N ALA A 125 1.99 -1.49 7.14
CA ALA A 125 1.91 -0.33 6.25
C ALA A 125 1.19 -0.67 4.94
N ARG A 126 1.58 -1.78 4.30
CA ARG A 126 0.94 -2.27 3.08
C ARG A 126 -0.52 -2.64 3.31
N ALA A 127 -0.82 -3.36 4.39
CA ALA A 127 -2.19 -3.76 4.71
C ALA A 127 -3.08 -2.54 4.95
N LEU A 128 -2.62 -1.54 5.71
CA LEU A 128 -3.37 -0.30 5.93
C LEU A 128 -3.66 0.43 4.61
N GLY A 129 -2.66 0.55 3.73
CA GLY A 129 -2.85 1.16 2.40
C GLY A 129 -3.86 0.40 1.55
N MET A 130 -3.71 -0.93 1.42
CA MET A 130 -4.61 -1.76 0.60
C MET A 130 -6.03 -1.77 1.15
N CYS A 131 -6.22 -2.03 2.45
CA CYS A 131 -7.54 -2.03 3.07
C CYS A 131 -8.22 -0.67 2.96
N CYS A 132 -7.48 0.42 3.20
CA CYS A 132 -8.04 1.77 3.07
C CYS A 132 -8.36 2.15 1.62
N TYR A 133 -7.58 1.67 0.65
CA TYR A 133 -7.88 1.85 -0.77
C TYR A 133 -9.18 1.13 -1.14
N VAL A 134 -9.31 -0.15 -0.76
CA VAL A 134 -10.52 -0.95 -1.04
C VAL A 134 -11.76 -0.32 -0.41
N SER A 135 -11.68 0.09 0.86
CA SER A 135 -12.80 0.77 1.55
C SER A 135 -13.18 2.12 0.92
N ALA A 136 -12.23 2.85 0.32
CA ALA A 136 -12.48 4.20 -0.21
C ALA A 136 -12.75 4.24 -1.72
N ALA A 137 -12.34 3.22 -2.49
CA ALA A 137 -12.49 3.20 -3.94
C ALA A 137 -13.95 3.08 -4.40
N GLU A 138 -14.82 2.42 -3.62
CA GLU A 138 -16.23 2.25 -3.99
C GLU A 138 -17.08 3.51 -3.82
N ASP A 139 -16.67 4.44 -2.96
CA ASP A 139 -17.30 5.78 -2.88
C ASP A 139 -16.95 6.64 -4.12
N GLY A 140 -15.98 6.20 -4.93
CA GLY A 140 -15.40 6.93 -6.05
C GLY A 140 -16.18 6.87 -7.37
N GLU A 141 -17.11 5.92 -7.55
CA GLU A 141 -17.94 5.85 -8.77
C GLU A 141 -18.88 7.06 -8.91
N VAL A 142 -19.15 7.78 -7.82
CA VAL A 142 -19.93 9.04 -7.85
C VAL A 142 -19.03 10.26 -8.13
N SER A 143 -17.71 10.17 -7.94
CA SER A 143 -16.79 11.31 -8.11
C SER A 143 -16.14 11.42 -9.50
N THR A 144 -16.07 10.36 -10.29
CA THR A 144 -15.59 10.43 -11.68
C THR A 144 -16.51 11.25 -12.58
N ALA A 145 -17.82 11.25 -12.30
CA ALA A 145 -18.80 12.13 -12.95
C ALA A 145 -18.58 13.62 -12.64
N SER A 146 -17.93 13.95 -11.51
CA SER A 146 -17.64 15.33 -11.11
C SER A 146 -16.38 15.90 -11.79
N ARG A 147 -15.54 15.06 -12.41
CA ARG A 147 -14.33 15.49 -13.14
C ARG A 147 -14.63 16.32 -14.39
N HIS A 148 -15.87 16.33 -14.86
CA HIS A 148 -16.32 17.11 -16.03
C HIS A 148 -17.33 18.22 -15.70
N ALA A 149 -17.69 18.40 -14.43
CA ALA A 149 -18.74 19.34 -14.04
C ALA A 149 -18.19 20.50 -13.22
N HIS A 150 -17.45 21.41 -13.86
CA HIS A 150 -17.22 22.76 -13.35
C HIS A 150 -17.59 23.80 -14.42
N SER A 151 -18.90 23.99 -14.65
CA SER A 151 -19.46 25.33 -14.86
C SER A 151 -20.98 25.30 -14.66
N SER A 152 -21.46 25.68 -13.47
CA SER A 152 -22.68 26.47 -13.27
C SER A 152 -22.87 26.72 -11.77
N GLY A 153 -23.29 27.95 -11.44
CA GLY A 153 -23.15 28.55 -10.12
C GLY A 153 -24.14 28.10 -9.03
N ASN A 154 -23.80 28.60 -7.82
CA ASN A 154 -24.63 28.79 -6.62
C ASN A 154 -25.23 27.57 -5.89
N SER A 155 -24.73 27.31 -4.68
CA SER A 155 -25.49 27.56 -3.44
C SER A 155 -24.56 27.51 -2.22
N LEU A 156 -24.74 28.49 -1.33
CA LEU A 156 -24.27 28.46 0.05
C LEU A 156 -24.94 27.32 0.83
N ASP A 157 -24.25 26.89 1.89
CA ASP A 157 -24.71 26.02 2.98
C ASP A 157 -25.03 24.56 2.64
N ASN A 158 -24.00 23.72 2.70
CA ASN A 158 -24.14 22.42 3.35
C ASN A 158 -22.78 21.99 3.90
N CYS A 159 -22.58 22.14 5.21
CA CYS A 159 -21.49 21.51 5.95
C CYS A 159 -21.75 19.99 5.97
N HIS A 160 -21.60 19.34 4.83
CA HIS A 160 -21.66 17.89 4.74
C HIS A 160 -20.40 17.38 5.43
N CYS A 161 -20.55 16.76 6.60
CA CYS A 161 -19.44 16.01 7.18
C CYS A 161 -18.96 15.02 6.12
N PRO A 162 -17.67 14.98 5.80
CA PRO A 162 -17.16 14.03 4.81
C PRO A 162 -17.52 12.61 5.28
N PRO A 163 -17.88 11.70 4.36
CA PRO A 163 -18.23 10.33 4.70
C PRO A 163 -17.11 9.69 5.54
N ALA A 164 -17.46 8.75 6.41
CA ALA A 164 -16.51 8.15 7.35
C ALA A 164 -15.25 7.61 6.65
N SER A 165 -15.42 7.03 5.46
CA SER A 165 -14.37 6.58 4.54
C SER A 165 -13.38 7.69 4.14
N SER A 166 -13.87 8.91 3.87
CA SER A 166 -13.03 10.06 3.51
C SER A 166 -12.19 10.57 4.69
N GLN A 167 -12.74 10.59 5.90
CA GLN A 167 -11.96 10.94 7.10
C GLN A 167 -10.87 9.90 7.37
N ASP A 168 -11.21 8.64 7.14
CA ASP A 168 -10.34 7.51 7.36
C ASP A 168 -9.23 7.43 6.29
N LEU A 169 -9.50 7.82 5.05
CA LEU A 169 -8.46 8.04 4.03
C LEU A 169 -7.43 9.06 4.51
N VAL A 170 -7.87 10.24 4.97
CA VAL A 170 -6.98 11.32 5.44
C VAL A 170 -6.14 10.87 6.63
N LYS A 171 -6.72 10.14 7.59
CA LYS A 171 -5.97 9.58 8.73
C LYS A 171 -4.91 8.57 8.29
N SER A 172 -5.24 7.69 7.34
CA SER A 172 -4.29 6.72 6.79
C SER A 172 -3.12 7.41 6.06
N LEU A 173 -3.41 8.42 5.24
CA LEU A 173 -2.40 9.24 4.58
C LEU A 173 -1.45 9.87 5.60
N ALA A 174 -1.98 10.58 6.59
CA ALA A 174 -1.18 11.24 7.62
C ALA A 174 -0.33 10.25 8.44
N LEU A 175 -0.88 9.07 8.75
CA LEU A 175 -0.15 8.02 9.44
C LEU A 175 1.04 7.51 8.62
N LEU A 176 0.82 7.18 7.35
CA LEU A 176 1.87 6.68 6.45
C LEU A 176 2.92 7.76 6.17
N GLU A 177 2.50 9.01 6.00
CA GLU A 177 3.38 10.20 5.91
C GLU A 177 4.32 10.27 7.10
N SER A 178 3.79 10.17 8.32
CA SER A 178 4.61 10.26 9.54
C SER A 178 5.74 9.21 9.60
N VAL A 179 5.56 8.06 8.93
CA VAL A 179 6.56 6.98 8.87
C VAL A 179 7.69 7.34 7.90
N PHE A 180 7.39 7.63 6.64
CA PHE A 180 8.43 7.87 5.64
C PHE A 180 9.02 9.27 5.70
N MET A 181 8.34 10.27 6.27
CA MET A 181 8.90 11.63 6.40
C MET A 181 10.14 11.67 7.30
N SER A 182 10.33 10.64 8.12
CA SER A 182 11.56 10.49 8.92
C SER A 182 12.82 10.19 8.08
N SER A 183 12.69 9.86 6.79
CA SER A 183 13.83 9.77 5.86
C SER A 183 14.08 11.01 5.01
N TYR A 184 13.29 12.06 5.16
CA TYR A 184 13.52 13.31 4.45
C TYR A 184 14.78 14.02 4.93
N ALA A 185 15.39 14.80 4.03
CA ALA A 185 16.57 15.56 4.38
C ALA A 185 16.27 16.58 5.47
N ASN A 186 17.30 16.90 6.26
CA ASN A 186 17.24 18.00 7.20
C ASN A 186 17.27 19.36 6.46
N ARG A 187 17.22 20.47 7.22
CA ARG A 187 17.25 21.84 6.64
C ARG A 187 18.51 22.16 5.84
N GLU A 188 19.55 21.35 5.96
CA GLU A 188 20.83 21.50 5.25
C GLU A 188 20.90 20.61 3.99
N GLY A 189 19.82 19.90 3.65
CA GLY A 189 19.76 19.00 2.49
C GLY A 189 20.44 17.64 2.71
N ALA A 190 20.86 17.33 3.95
CA ALA A 190 21.48 16.06 4.27
C ALA A 190 20.43 14.99 4.64
N LEU A 191 20.45 13.85 3.93
CA LEU A 191 19.62 12.70 4.26
C LEU A 191 20.04 12.08 5.61
N PRO A 192 19.08 11.63 6.42
CA PRO A 192 19.37 11.01 7.71
C PRO A 192 20.06 9.66 7.53
N THR A 193 20.91 9.31 8.50
CA THR A 193 21.56 8.00 8.53
C THR A 193 20.51 6.90 8.67
N ALA A 194 20.43 6.02 7.67
CA ALA A 194 19.47 4.94 7.65
C ALA A 194 19.72 3.93 8.78
N LYS A 195 18.72 3.70 9.62
CA LYS A 195 18.72 2.57 10.57
C LYS A 195 18.54 1.25 9.82
N PRO A 196 19.07 0.12 10.32
CA PRO A 196 18.84 -1.20 9.71
C PRO A 196 17.35 -1.46 9.48
N GLY A 197 16.98 -1.81 8.24
CA GLY A 197 15.58 -2.05 7.84
C GLY A 197 14.71 -0.80 7.67
N GLY A 198 15.19 0.39 8.07
CA GLY A 198 14.47 1.66 7.93
C GLY A 198 14.06 1.98 6.49
N PRO A 199 14.96 1.93 5.49
CA PRO A 199 14.61 2.19 4.09
C PRO A 199 13.50 1.30 3.55
N GLY A 200 13.48 0.01 3.95
CA GLY A 200 12.41 -0.90 3.56
C GLY A 200 11.06 -0.55 4.18
N LEU A 201 11.05 -0.08 5.44
CA LEU A 201 9.83 0.42 6.09
C LEU A 201 9.32 1.70 5.44
N HIS A 202 10.20 2.67 5.19
CA HIS A 202 9.83 3.91 4.52
C HIS A 202 9.34 3.66 3.10
N GLY A 203 9.96 2.73 2.36
CA GLY A 203 9.49 2.33 1.03
C GLY A 203 8.10 1.70 1.06
N ALA A 204 7.83 0.80 2.02
CA ALA A 204 6.51 0.19 2.17
C ALA A 204 5.43 1.23 2.52
N ALA A 205 5.73 2.15 3.44
CA ALA A 205 4.82 3.24 3.81
C ALA A 205 4.59 4.22 2.66
N LEU A 206 5.64 4.57 1.91
CA LEU A 206 5.57 5.47 0.76
C LEU A 206 4.72 4.87 -0.36
N GLN A 207 4.90 3.60 -0.70
CA GLN A 207 4.10 2.94 -1.73
C GLN A 207 2.63 2.80 -1.32
N ALA A 208 2.36 2.47 -0.05
CA ALA A 208 1.01 2.44 0.49
C ALA A 208 0.36 3.83 0.47
N TRP A 209 1.12 4.88 0.79
CA TRP A 209 0.67 6.26 0.72
C TRP A 209 0.39 6.68 -0.73
N ALA A 210 1.30 6.39 -1.65
CA ALA A 210 1.18 6.69 -3.07
C ALA A 210 -0.10 6.08 -3.68
N LEU A 211 -0.43 4.84 -3.30
CA LEU A 211 -1.71 4.22 -3.67
C LEU A 211 -2.91 5.05 -3.19
N LEU A 212 -2.92 5.47 -1.93
CA LEU A 212 -4.02 6.28 -1.37
C LEU A 212 -4.10 7.69 -1.98
N VAL A 213 -2.98 8.26 -2.41
CA VAL A 213 -2.95 9.56 -3.10
C VAL A 213 -3.75 9.53 -4.41
N THR A 214 -3.85 8.37 -5.07
CA THR A 214 -4.68 8.21 -6.29
C THR A 214 -6.18 8.43 -6.04
N LEU A 215 -6.63 8.38 -4.79
CA LEU A 215 -8.01 8.62 -4.38
C LEU A 215 -8.25 10.06 -3.88
N CYS A 216 -7.21 10.89 -3.77
CA CYS A 216 -7.34 12.25 -3.27
C CYS A 216 -8.08 13.15 -4.27
N PRO A 217 -8.92 14.10 -3.79
CA PRO A 217 -9.46 15.15 -4.65
C PRO A 217 -8.33 16.06 -5.16
N PRO A 218 -8.48 16.71 -6.34
CA PRO A 218 -7.44 17.54 -6.94
C PRO A 218 -6.87 18.61 -6.00
N SER A 219 -7.72 19.29 -5.22
CA SER A 219 -7.29 20.33 -4.28
C SER A 219 -6.34 19.81 -3.18
N LYS A 220 -6.55 18.58 -2.71
CA LYS A 220 -5.65 17.95 -1.74
C LYS A 220 -4.38 17.48 -2.43
N LEU A 221 -4.50 16.93 -3.64
CA LEU A 221 -3.38 16.43 -4.42
C LEU A 221 -2.37 17.54 -4.75
N THR A 222 -2.80 18.74 -5.16
CA THR A 222 -1.91 19.90 -5.36
C THR A 222 -1.06 20.20 -4.11
N LEU A 223 -1.68 20.22 -2.92
CA LEU A 223 -0.95 20.45 -1.66
C LEU A 223 0.06 19.33 -1.36
N LEU A 224 -0.27 18.08 -1.68
CA LEU A 224 0.65 16.95 -1.48
C LEU A 224 1.82 16.99 -2.46
N LEU A 225 1.59 17.40 -3.72
CA LEU A 225 2.64 17.60 -4.72
C LEU A 225 3.66 18.64 -4.25
N ASP A 226 3.19 19.82 -3.86
CA ASP A 226 4.05 20.92 -3.37
C ASP A 226 4.87 20.50 -2.14
N GLN A 227 4.25 19.74 -1.23
CA GLN A 227 4.88 19.33 0.02
C GLN A 227 5.93 18.22 -0.15
N HIS A 228 5.67 17.24 -1.02
CA HIS A 228 6.41 15.98 -1.05
C HIS A 228 7.33 15.86 -2.24
N LEU A 229 6.99 16.40 -3.41
CA LEU A 229 7.75 16.16 -4.63
C LEU A 229 9.22 16.60 -4.49
N PRO A 230 9.57 17.82 -4.01
CA PRO A 230 10.97 18.22 -3.84
C PRO A 230 11.76 17.31 -2.88
N LYS A 231 11.14 16.92 -1.76
CA LYS A 231 11.77 16.05 -0.74
C LYS A 231 11.98 14.62 -1.23
N LEU A 232 11.10 14.15 -2.11
CA LEU A 232 11.26 12.85 -2.76
C LEU A 232 12.41 12.88 -3.77
N GLN A 233 12.63 14.00 -4.49
CA GLN A 233 13.80 14.14 -5.37
C GLN A 233 15.11 13.97 -4.58
N GLU A 234 15.21 14.57 -3.39
CA GLU A 234 16.37 14.39 -2.49
C GLU A 234 16.55 12.93 -2.07
N CYS A 235 15.44 12.21 -1.82
CA CYS A 235 15.47 10.81 -1.42
C CYS A 235 16.02 9.85 -2.50
N LEU A 236 16.11 10.28 -3.77
CA LEU A 236 16.80 9.54 -4.83
C LEU A 236 18.31 9.37 -4.54
N GLN A 237 18.89 10.17 -3.64
CA GLN A 237 20.28 10.05 -3.20
C GLN A 237 20.49 9.00 -2.09
N SER A 238 19.43 8.34 -1.62
CA SER A 238 19.55 7.27 -0.61
C SER A 238 20.55 6.21 -1.04
N ASN A 239 21.22 5.54 -0.10
CA ASN A 239 22.11 4.42 -0.39
C ASN A 239 21.36 3.11 -0.68
N ASP A 240 20.10 2.98 -0.27
CA ASP A 240 19.29 1.78 -0.45
C ASP A 240 18.62 1.73 -1.84
N VAL A 241 18.85 0.64 -2.58
CA VAL A 241 18.34 0.47 -3.96
C VAL A 241 16.83 0.38 -4.01
N ASN A 242 16.23 -0.38 -3.10
CA ASN A 242 14.78 -0.62 -3.13
C ASN A 242 14.03 0.65 -2.72
N TYR A 243 14.57 1.43 -1.77
CA TYR A 243 13.99 2.71 -1.41
C TYR A 243 14.08 3.72 -2.55
N ARG A 244 15.22 3.82 -3.25
CA ARG A 244 15.32 4.67 -4.46
C ARG A 244 14.30 4.28 -5.51
N ILE A 245 14.12 2.98 -5.77
CA ILE A 245 13.11 2.48 -6.71
C ILE A 245 11.71 2.94 -6.30
N ALA A 246 11.32 2.72 -5.04
CA ALA A 246 10.00 3.12 -4.53
C ALA A 246 9.79 4.64 -4.64
N VAL A 247 10.82 5.43 -4.36
CA VAL A 247 10.80 6.89 -4.52
C VAL A 247 10.62 7.29 -5.99
N GLY A 248 11.38 6.69 -6.91
CA GLY A 248 11.29 6.97 -8.35
C GLY A 248 9.92 6.63 -8.94
N GLU A 249 9.37 5.47 -8.60
CA GLU A 249 8.00 5.08 -8.98
C GLU A 249 6.96 6.06 -8.41
N THR A 250 7.13 6.49 -7.16
CA THR A 250 6.23 7.47 -6.54
C THR A 250 6.32 8.84 -7.19
N ILE A 251 7.53 9.31 -7.55
CA ILE A 251 7.71 10.55 -8.30
C ILE A 251 6.99 10.46 -9.65
N ALA A 252 7.16 9.36 -10.39
CA ALA A 252 6.47 9.18 -11.68
C ALA A 252 4.95 9.29 -11.53
N LEU A 253 4.37 8.59 -10.55
CA LEU A 253 2.94 8.65 -10.24
C LEU A 253 2.49 10.07 -9.85
N LEU A 254 3.24 10.76 -9.00
CA LEU A 254 2.89 12.12 -8.59
C LEU A 254 2.92 13.10 -9.78
N VAL A 255 3.92 12.97 -10.65
CA VAL A 255 4.02 13.78 -11.86
C VAL A 255 2.87 13.49 -12.83
N GLU A 256 2.48 12.22 -12.99
CA GLU A 256 1.29 11.81 -13.74
C GLU A 256 0.04 12.49 -13.19
N LEU A 257 -0.23 12.34 -11.90
CA LEU A 257 -1.40 12.89 -11.24
C LEU A 257 -1.42 14.42 -11.28
N GLY A 258 -0.26 15.08 -11.18
CA GLY A 258 -0.15 16.54 -11.35
C GLY A 258 -0.50 16.97 -12.78
N ARG A 259 0.01 16.23 -13.77
CA ARG A 259 -0.25 16.45 -15.21
C ARG A 259 -1.69 16.16 -15.62
N ASP A 260 -2.40 15.31 -14.89
CA ASP A 260 -3.83 15.04 -15.06
C ASP A 260 -4.70 16.17 -14.50
N ILE A 261 -4.22 16.92 -13.50
CA ILE A 261 -4.91 18.11 -12.97
C ILE A 261 -4.64 19.33 -13.84
N ASP A 262 -3.38 19.54 -14.20
CA ASP A 262 -2.90 20.66 -14.99
C ASP A 262 -1.94 20.14 -16.06
N GLU A 263 -2.34 20.23 -17.33
CA GLU A 263 -1.50 19.77 -18.45
C GLU A 263 -0.14 20.49 -18.52
N GLN A 264 -0.06 21.71 -17.97
CA GLN A 264 1.14 22.54 -17.89
C GLN A 264 1.95 22.30 -16.61
N PHE A 265 1.58 21.31 -15.79
CA PHE A 265 2.33 20.96 -14.59
C PHE A 265 3.78 20.61 -14.92
N GLU A 266 4.70 21.40 -14.37
CA GLU A 266 6.13 21.19 -14.47
C GLU A 266 6.74 20.92 -13.10
N VAL A 267 7.71 20.01 -13.07
CA VAL A 267 8.46 19.70 -11.86
C VAL A 267 9.52 20.77 -11.64
N GLU A 268 9.56 21.33 -10.43
CA GLU A 268 10.65 22.21 -10.01
C GLU A 268 12.00 21.47 -10.12
N ASP A 269 12.99 22.12 -10.75
CA ASP A 269 14.29 21.53 -11.10
C ASP A 269 14.18 20.24 -11.95
N SER A 270 13.33 20.26 -12.98
CA SER A 270 13.15 19.12 -13.90
C SER A 270 14.47 18.66 -14.55
N GLU A 271 15.40 19.57 -14.83
CA GLU A 271 16.72 19.24 -15.38
C GLU A 271 17.56 18.45 -14.37
N GLY A 272 17.64 18.91 -13.11
CA GLY A 272 18.34 18.22 -12.03
C GLY A 272 17.74 16.84 -11.76
N LEU A 273 16.40 16.74 -11.74
CA LEU A 273 15.70 15.47 -11.64
C LEU A 273 16.07 14.51 -12.78
N CYS A 274 15.99 14.96 -14.04
CA CYS A 274 16.33 14.15 -15.20
C CYS A 274 17.79 13.69 -15.17
N GLN A 275 18.72 14.55 -14.75
CA GLN A 275 20.12 14.18 -14.59
C GLN A 275 20.31 13.09 -13.52
N CYS A 276 19.62 13.22 -12.38
CA CYS A 276 19.63 12.22 -11.32
C CYS A 276 19.10 10.86 -11.83
N LEU A 277 17.94 10.86 -12.49
CA LEU A 277 17.32 9.65 -13.04
C LEU A 277 18.19 8.98 -14.12
N LYS A 278 18.82 9.76 -15.02
CA LYS A 278 19.80 9.27 -16.00
C LYS A 278 20.98 8.55 -15.35
N SER A 279 21.51 9.12 -14.26
CA SER A 279 22.59 8.50 -13.48
C SER A 279 22.13 7.16 -12.88
N LEU A 280 20.94 7.10 -12.28
CA LEU A 280 20.40 5.87 -11.70
C LEU A 280 20.06 4.80 -12.75
N ALA A 281 19.61 5.21 -13.94
CA ALA A 281 19.31 4.34 -15.09
C ALA A 281 20.56 3.70 -15.72
N THR A 282 21.74 4.29 -15.49
CA THR A 282 23.04 3.83 -16.02
C THR A 282 23.99 3.32 -14.94
N ASP A 283 23.55 3.31 -13.67
CA ASP A 283 24.40 2.99 -12.52
C ASP A 283 25.13 1.64 -12.64
N GLY A 284 26.46 1.76 -12.60
CA GLY A 284 27.42 0.66 -12.71
C GLY A 284 28.03 0.22 -11.38
N ASN A 285 27.69 0.83 -10.23
CA ASN A 285 28.42 0.66 -8.97
C ASN A 285 28.60 -0.81 -8.56
N LYS A 286 29.84 -1.32 -8.65
CA LYS A 286 30.16 -2.74 -8.47
C LYS A 286 29.96 -3.25 -7.04
N HIS A 287 29.83 -2.36 -6.06
CA HIS A 287 29.53 -2.71 -4.67
C HIS A 287 28.07 -3.12 -4.44
N ARG A 288 27.18 -2.94 -5.43
CA ARG A 288 25.77 -3.34 -5.37
C ARG A 288 25.52 -4.71 -6.02
N ALA A 289 24.58 -5.47 -5.48
CA ALA A 289 24.21 -6.78 -6.03
C ALA A 289 23.79 -6.67 -7.51
N LYS A 290 24.13 -7.70 -8.31
CA LYS A 290 23.90 -7.69 -9.76
C LYS A 290 22.40 -7.58 -10.09
N ASN A 291 21.56 -8.29 -9.33
CA ASN A 291 20.11 -8.28 -9.53
C ASN A 291 19.52 -6.89 -9.24
N ASP A 292 19.86 -6.32 -8.09
CA ASP A 292 19.39 -4.99 -7.66
C ASP A 292 19.76 -3.90 -8.67
N ARG A 293 21.00 -3.91 -9.16
CA ARG A 293 21.43 -2.99 -10.22
C ARG A 293 20.65 -3.16 -11.51
N ARG A 294 20.37 -4.40 -11.92
CA ARG A 294 19.58 -4.66 -13.13
C ARG A 294 18.16 -4.13 -12.98
N LYS A 295 17.52 -4.42 -11.85
CA LYS A 295 16.17 -3.95 -11.52
C LYS A 295 16.11 -2.42 -11.50
N GLN A 296 17.01 -1.78 -10.76
CA GLN A 296 17.11 -0.32 -10.69
C GLN A 296 17.22 0.30 -12.08
N ARG A 297 18.17 -0.17 -12.90
CA ARG A 297 18.36 0.40 -14.24
C ARG A 297 17.15 0.22 -15.15
N SER A 298 16.40 -0.87 -15.03
CA SER A 298 15.16 -1.06 -15.80
C SER A 298 14.14 -0.01 -15.40
N ILE A 299 13.83 0.07 -14.10
CA ILE A 299 12.80 0.96 -13.56
C ILE A 299 13.14 2.43 -13.84
N PHE A 300 14.39 2.84 -13.62
CA PHE A 300 14.76 4.24 -13.85
C PHE A 300 14.83 4.63 -15.33
N ARG A 301 14.94 3.69 -16.27
CA ARG A 301 14.73 4.02 -17.69
C ARG A 301 13.27 4.30 -17.98
N GLU A 302 12.37 3.51 -17.41
CA GLU A 302 10.91 3.69 -17.57
C GLU A 302 10.46 5.00 -16.91
N VAL A 303 10.87 5.25 -15.67
CA VAL A 303 10.58 6.50 -14.94
C VAL A 303 11.15 7.72 -15.68
N LEU A 304 12.41 7.65 -16.14
CA LEU A 304 13.02 8.74 -16.91
C LEU A 304 12.22 9.00 -18.19
N HIS A 305 11.90 7.95 -18.94
CA HIS A 305 11.12 8.07 -20.17
C HIS A 305 9.75 8.72 -19.90
N TYR A 306 9.07 8.36 -18.82
CA TYR A 306 7.79 8.95 -18.45
C TYR A 306 7.88 10.44 -18.10
N ILE A 307 8.95 10.82 -17.40
CA ILE A 307 9.16 12.22 -17.00
C ILE A 307 9.60 13.07 -18.19
N GLU A 308 10.48 12.55 -19.06
CA GLU A 308 10.99 13.23 -20.26
C GLU A 308 10.00 13.27 -21.42
N VAL A 309 9.19 12.23 -21.61
CA VAL A 309 8.23 12.14 -22.73
C VAL A 309 6.93 12.81 -22.32
N ARG A 310 7.01 14.14 -22.27
CA ARG A 310 6.05 15.07 -22.85
C ARG A 310 6.84 16.08 -23.67
#